data_AF-A0A8J4X3A7-F1
#
_entry.id   AF-A0A8J4X3A7-F1
#
_cell.length_a   1.000
_cell.length_b   1.000
_cell.length_c   1.000
_cell.angle_alpha   90.00
_cell.angle_beta   90.00
_cell.angle_gamma   90.00
#
_symmetry.space_group_name_H-M   'P 1'
#
loop_
_entity.id
_entity.type
_entity.pdbx_description
1 polymer ?
#
loop_
_entity_poly.entity_id
_entity_poly.type
_entity_poly.pdbx_seq_one_letter_code
_entity_poly.pdbx_strand_id
1 'polypeptide(L)'
;ICEEFLRISGISLESTFMSQLDRQTPKLLSRFNTKGGAVGQRIKSQMMTLIQDPSASVEKRREVVLRCLIEYMGERQEDLISVHH
;
A
#
# COMPACT_ATOMS: atom_id res chain seq x y z
N ILE A 1 21.06 6.35 4.52
CA ILE A 1 19.70 6.65 5.00
C ILE A 1 19.85 7.42 6.31
N CYS A 2 19.27 8.61 6.42
CA CYS A 2 19.58 9.60 7.47
C CYS A 2 19.16 9.13 8.87
N GLU A 3 20.09 8.53 9.62
CA GLU A 3 19.90 8.12 11.02
C GLU A 3 19.55 9.29 11.95
N GLU A 4 19.92 10.52 11.61
CA GLU A 4 19.60 11.70 12.43
C GLU A 4 18.10 11.98 12.54
N PHE A 5 17.30 11.63 11.53
CA PHE A 5 15.85 11.83 11.59
C PHE A 5 15.14 10.83 12.53
N LEU A 6 15.75 9.67 12.81
CA LEU A 6 15.22 8.69 13.76
C LEU A 6 15.42 9.13 15.22
N ARG A 7 16.43 9.99 15.47
CA ARG A 7 16.87 10.37 16.81
C ARG A 7 15.92 11.35 17.53
N ILE A 8 15.13 12.14 16.77
CA ILE A 8 14.29 13.20 17.36
C ILE A 8 12.92 12.67 17.83
N SER A 9 12.36 11.63 17.20
CA SER A 9 11.03 11.10 17.56
C SER A 9 11.06 9.88 18.49
N GLY A 10 12.20 9.17 18.58
CA GLY A 10 12.31 7.89 19.31
C GLY A 10 11.44 6.76 18.74
N ILE A 11 10.76 7.00 17.62
CA ILE A 11 9.80 6.08 17.00
C ILE A 11 10.36 5.66 15.65
N SER A 12 10.47 4.36 15.41
CA SER A 12 10.75 3.83 14.07
C SER A 12 9.59 4.21 13.14
N LEU A 13 9.85 5.18 12.25
CA LEU A 13 8.88 5.70 11.30
C LEU A 13 8.35 4.60 10.38
N GLU A 14 9.23 3.69 9.95
CA GLU A 14 8.85 2.56 9.13
C GLU A 14 7.90 1.62 9.88
N SER A 15 8.27 1.18 11.09
CA SER A 15 7.41 0.30 11.90
C SER A 15 6.07 0.96 12.21
N THR A 16 6.08 2.25 12.53
CA THR A 16 4.86 3.02 12.80
C THR A 16 4.00 3.18 11.57
N PHE A 17 4.60 3.51 10.43
CA PHE A 17 3.90 3.59 9.15
C PHE A 17 3.25 2.26 8.80
N MET A 18 4.00 1.16 8.89
CA MET A 18 3.50 -0.18 8.57
C MET A 18 2.37 -0.60 9.53
N SER A 19 2.50 -0.32 10.83
CA SER A 19 1.44 -0.56 11.82
C SER A 19 0.17 0.24 11.50
N GLN A 20 0.32 1.51 11.12
CA GLN A 20 -0.80 2.36 10.75
C GLN A 20 -1.44 1.93 9.43
N LEU A 21 -0.65 1.50 8.45
CA LEU A 21 -1.10 0.96 7.18
C LEU A 21 -1.96 -0.30 7.40
N ASP A 22 -1.48 -1.23 8.21
CA ASP A 22 -2.23 -2.44 8.56
C ASP A 22 -3.55 -2.08 9.25
N ARG A 23 -3.51 -1.15 10.22
CA ARG A 23 -4.69 -0.68 10.94
C ARG A 23 -5.73 -0.05 10.01
N GLN A 24 -5.32 0.67 8.96
CA GLN A 24 -6.24 1.29 8.00
C GLN A 24 -6.63 0.38 6.84
N THR A 25 -5.93 -0.75 6.63
CA THR A 25 -6.12 -1.64 5.48
C THR A 25 -7.59 -2.02 5.25
N PRO A 26 -8.37 -2.47 6.26
CA PRO A 26 -9.78 -2.83 6.03
C PRO A 26 -10.62 -1.67 5.45
N LYS A 27 -10.37 -0.43 5.91
CA LYS A 27 -11.06 0.76 5.40
C LYS A 27 -10.61 1.12 3.98
N LEU A 28 -9.33 0.94 3.67
CA LEU A 28 -8.80 1.17 2.33
C LEU A 28 -9.39 0.17 1.33
N LEU A 29 -9.41 -1.13 1.67
CA LEU A 29 -10.00 -2.17 0.82
C LEU A 29 -11.49 -1.90 0.52
N SER A 30 -12.25 -1.42 1.52
CA SER A 30 -13.64 -0.98 1.31
C SER A 30 -13.74 0.16 0.29
N ARG A 31 -12.88 1.19 0.38
CA ARG A 31 -12.87 2.31 -0.58
C ARG A 31 -12.42 1.90 -1.97
N PHE A 32 -11.48 0.97 -2.06
CA PHE A 32 -11.02 0.43 -3.34
C PHE A 32 -12.14 -0.30 -4.07
N ASN A 33 -12.94 -1.09 -3.35
CA ASN A 33 -14.08 -1.81 -3.93
C ASN A 33 -15.19 -0.90 -4.45
N THR A 34 -15.34 0.33 -3.94
CA THR A 34 -16.35 1.28 -4.43
C THR A 34 -15.89 2.07 -5.66
N LYS A 35 -14.60 2.04 -6.01
CA LYS A 35 -14.07 2.75 -7.17
C LYS A 35 -14.50 2.05 -8.47
N GLY A 36 -15.18 2.79 -9.34
CA GLY A 36 -15.56 2.36 -10.69
C GLY A 36 -14.62 2.89 -11.78
N GLY A 37 -15.03 2.72 -13.04
CA GLY A 37 -14.30 3.22 -14.21
C GLY A 37 -12.93 2.57 -14.41
N ALA A 38 -12.07 3.21 -15.24
CA ALA A 38 -10.76 2.68 -15.59
C ALA A 38 -9.84 2.48 -14.36
N VAL A 39 -9.85 3.44 -13.42
CA VAL A 39 -9.09 3.35 -12.16
C VAL A 39 -9.57 2.17 -11.33
N GLY A 40 -10.90 2.01 -11.19
CA GLY A 40 -11.48 0.88 -10.46
C GLY A 40 -11.09 -0.48 -11.04
N GLN A 41 -10.99 -0.60 -12.37
CA GLN A 41 -10.55 -1.84 -13.01
C GLN A 41 -9.08 -2.16 -12.71
N ARG A 42 -8.20 -1.15 -12.72
CA ARG A 42 -6.78 -1.35 -12.36
C ARG A 42 -6.62 -1.74 -10.90
N ILE A 43 -7.32 -1.07 -9.99
CA ILE A 43 -7.36 -1.43 -8.57
C ILE A 43 -7.87 -2.86 -8.37
N LYS A 44 -8.97 -3.25 -9.03
CA LYS A 44 -9.50 -4.62 -8.96
C LYS A 44 -8.48 -5.65 -9.42
N SER A 45 -7.76 -5.38 -10.51
CA SER A 45 -6.69 -6.26 -11.01
C SER A 45 -5.60 -6.49 -9.97
N GLN A 46 -5.19 -5.46 -9.23
CA GLN A 46 -4.23 -5.62 -8.12
C GLN A 46 -4.83 -6.40 -6.94
N MET A 47 -6.08 -6.12 -6.58
CA MET A 47 -6.77 -6.81 -5.47
C MET A 47 -6.99 -8.29 -5.72
N MET A 48 -7.06 -8.73 -6.99
CA MET A 48 -7.20 -10.16 -7.34
C MET A 48 -6.08 -11.01 -6.75
N THR A 49 -4.87 -10.46 -6.56
CA THR A 49 -3.76 -11.17 -5.89
C THR A 49 -4.12 -11.60 -4.47
N LEU A 50 -4.85 -10.78 -3.72
CA LEU A 50 -5.28 -11.11 -2.35
C LEU A 50 -6.51 -12.02 -2.31
N ILE A 51 -7.32 -12.01 -3.37
CA ILE A 51 -8.49 -12.90 -3.49
C ILE A 51 -8.03 -14.33 -3.83
N GLN A 52 -7.03 -14.45 -4.71
CA GLN A 52 -6.45 -15.73 -5.12
C GLN A 52 -5.60 -16.38 -4.01
N ASP A 53 -4.95 -15.56 -3.17
CA ASP A 53 -4.23 -16.02 -1.99
C ASP A 53 -4.75 -15.32 -0.71
N PRO A 54 -5.81 -15.86 -0.09
CA PRO A 54 -6.32 -15.34 1.18
C PRO A 54 -5.30 -15.43 2.33
N SER A 55 -4.33 -16.35 2.21
CA SER A 55 -3.23 -16.57 3.15
C SER A 55 -1.98 -15.74 2.86
N ALA A 56 -2.05 -14.79 1.93
CA ALA A 56 -0.93 -13.92 1.57
C ALA A 56 -0.31 -13.28 2.81
N SER A 57 1.02 -13.20 2.80
CA SER A 57 1.79 -12.64 3.91
C SER A 57 1.39 -11.18 4.19
N VAL A 58 1.71 -10.70 5.39
CA VAL A 58 1.46 -9.31 5.79
C VAL A 58 2.16 -8.34 4.83
N GLU A 59 3.40 -8.65 4.45
CA GLU A 59 4.20 -7.87 3.51
C GLU A 59 3.54 -7.83 2.13
N LYS A 60 3.05 -8.96 1.63
CA LYS A 60 2.36 -9.02 0.34
C LYS A 60 1.06 -8.21 0.37
N ARG A 61 0.32 -8.26 1.47
CA ARG A 61 -0.89 -7.45 1.67
C ARG A 61 -0.56 -5.96 1.66
N ARG A 62 0.46 -5.54 2.40
CA ARG A 62 0.92 -4.14 2.42
C ARG A 62 1.32 -3.65 1.03
N GLU A 63 2.07 -4.47 0.28
CA GLU A 63 2.46 -4.16 -1.11
C GLU A 63 1.22 -3.89 -1.99
N VAL A 64 0.25 -4.80 -1.99
CA VAL A 64 -0.97 -4.65 -2.81
C VAL A 64 -1.77 -3.42 -2.38
N VAL A 65 -1.90 -3.15 -1.09
CA VAL A 65 -2.61 -1.97 -0.58
C VAL A 65 -1.94 -0.68 -1.04
N LEU A 66 -0.61 -0.58 -0.98
CA LEU A 66 0.13 0.59 -1.44
C LEU A 66 -0.02 0.79 -2.96
N ARG A 67 0.09 -0.27 -3.76
CA ARG A 67 -0.15 -0.21 -5.21
C ARG A 67 -1.55 0.29 -5.56
N CYS A 68 -2.57 -0.17 -4.82
CA CYS A 68 -3.94 0.30 -4.98
C CYS A 68 -4.11 1.76 -4.55
N LEU A 69 -3.41 2.19 -3.51
CA LEU A 69 -3.45 3.57 -3.03
C LEU A 69 -2.88 4.56 -4.05
N ILE A 70 -1.74 4.22 -4.66
CA ILE A 70 -1.11 5.00 -5.75
C ILE A 70 -2.11 5.21 -6.90
N GLU A 71 -2.71 4.12 -7.38
CA GLU A 71 -3.74 4.17 -8.43
C GLU A 71 -4.97 4.99 -8.02
N TYR A 72 -5.39 4.87 -6.75
CA TYR A 72 -6.52 5.62 -6.21
C TYR A 72 -6.26 7.12 -6.17
N MET A 73 -5.02 7.54 -5.88
CA MET A 73 -4.57 8.93 -5.87
C MET A 73 -4.32 9.50 -7.28
N GLY A 74 -4.34 8.66 -8.31
CA GLY A 74 -4.06 9.07 -9.69
C GLY A 74 -2.57 9.25 -9.96
N GLU A 75 -1.73 8.70 -9.11
CA GLU A 75 -0.28 8.73 -9.23
C GLU A 75 0.20 7.53 -10.08
N ARG A 76 1.42 7.64 -10.63
CA ARG A 76 2.03 6.56 -11.42
C ARG A 76 2.93 5.72 -10.54
N GLN A 77 2.84 4.39 -10.68
CA GLN A 77 3.67 3.49 -9.88
C GLN A 77 5.16 3.66 -10.18
N GLU A 78 5.52 3.93 -11.44
CA GLU A 78 6.91 4.17 -11.84
C GLU A 78 7.55 5.40 -11.19
N ASP A 79 6.75 6.39 -10.76
CA ASP A 79 7.26 7.59 -10.10
C ASP A 79 7.56 7.35 -8.61
N LEU A 80 6.97 6.31 -8.02
CA LEU A 80 6.97 6.07 -6.57
C LEU A 80 7.68 4.77 -6.18
N ILE A 81 7.72 3.79 -7.07
CA ILE A 81 8.38 2.50 -6.89
C ILE A 81 9.59 2.46 -7.82
N SER A 82 10.74 2.89 -7.31
CA SER A 82 12.01 2.70 -8.01
C SER A 82 12.58 1.33 -7.67
N VAL A 83 12.92 0.54 -8.69
CA VAL A 83 13.71 -0.68 -8.50
C VAL A 83 15.13 -0.24 -8.13
N HIS A 84 15.48 -0.27 -6.84
CA HIS A 84 16.89 -0.22 -6.46
C HIS A 84 17.50 -1.58 -6.80
N HIS A 85 18.31 -1.60 -7.86
CA HIS A 85 19.23 -2.69 -8.19
C HIS A 85 20.39 -2.75 -7.20
#